data_AF-A0A432F6K2-F1
#
_entry.id   AF-A0A432F6K2-F1
#
_cell.length_a   1.000
_cell.length_b   1.000
_cell.length_c   1.000
_cell.angle_alpha   90.00
_cell.angle_beta   90.00
_cell.angle_gamma   90.00
#
_symmetry.space_group_name_H-M   'P 1'
#
loop_
_entity.id
_entity.type
_entity.pdbx_description
1 polymer ?
#
loop_
_entity_poly.entity_id
_entity_poly.type
_entity_poly.pdbx_seq_one_letter_code
_entity_poly.pdbx_strand_id
1 'polypeptide(L)'
;REIQDVNPEDELELFDLVGISSFSAQIDEAYGLADRYRAAGVPVVLGGLHVSLMPDEASQHADAVVLNGAEGAWPSLVEDVRRDELQPRYEGLRSGVFKPPSYVHPRFDLLRGRPYNRVTVQTSRGCPLNCEFCAASLRITSAFQQKPLDCVIDEIKAAVKVTDQPFLELADDNTFINKKWGREFLRAITPLGVNWFTETDISVADDDELLDLLAESGCRQILIGLESPSGSDLGQVDPGNWKQSRSDRYLEAIDRIQSRGVSVNGCFILGLDGHTPDIFEEVSAFVERSGLLEVQLTVMTPFPGTPLYHRLHSEGRLLQERYWDRCTLFDVNYKPTGMSVEELETGLRWLFAQTYNEEQFNKRKRNYIEIVKARL
;
A
#
# COMPACT_ATOMS: atom_id res chain seq x y z
N ARG A 1 22.95 -4.86 12.37
CA ARG A 1 22.17 -6.01 12.86
C ARG A 1 20.73 -5.55 12.99
N GLU A 2 19.75 -6.38 12.66
CA GLU A 2 18.37 -6.07 13.00
C GLU A 2 18.17 -6.34 14.51
N ILE A 3 17.36 -5.51 15.17
CA ILE A 3 17.14 -5.52 16.62
C ILE A 3 15.73 -6.06 16.89
N GLN A 4 15.48 -6.63 18.06
CA GLN A 4 14.12 -7.02 18.44
C GLN A 4 13.24 -5.78 18.62
N ASP A 5 11.93 -5.95 18.48
CA ASP A 5 10.97 -4.88 18.73
C ASP A 5 11.15 -4.34 20.15
N VAL A 6 11.21 -3.02 20.27
CA VAL A 6 11.44 -2.32 21.55
C VAL A 6 10.09 -2.03 22.19
N ASN A 7 9.79 -2.67 23.31
CA ASN A 7 8.58 -2.40 24.07
C ASN A 7 8.72 -1.12 24.90
N PRO A 8 7.61 -0.49 25.31
CA PRO A 8 7.61 0.70 26.16
C PRO A 8 8.42 0.55 27.47
N GLU A 9 8.49 -0.66 28.01
CA GLU A 9 9.17 -0.96 29.28
C GLU A 9 10.64 -1.40 29.11
N ASP A 10 11.07 -1.68 27.88
CA ASP A 10 12.41 -2.22 27.65
C ASP A 10 13.50 -1.16 27.87
N GLU A 11 14.66 -1.57 28.38
CA GLU A 11 15.85 -0.70 28.39
C GLU A 11 16.31 -0.40 26.97
N LEU A 12 16.65 0.86 26.69
CA LEU A 12 17.10 1.28 25.37
C LEU A 12 18.58 0.93 25.15
N GLU A 13 18.87 0.22 24.05
CA GLU A 13 20.22 0.20 23.50
C GLU A 13 20.55 1.61 22.95
N LEU A 14 21.71 2.16 23.29
CA LEU A 14 22.09 3.49 22.83
C LEU A 14 22.80 3.42 21.47
N PHE A 15 22.41 4.32 20.58
CA PHE A 15 22.96 4.46 19.23
C PHE A 15 23.52 5.87 19.01
N ASP A 16 24.33 6.04 17.96
CA ASP A 16 24.80 7.37 17.55
C ASP A 16 23.68 8.21 16.90
N LEU A 17 22.66 7.55 16.34
CA LEU A 17 21.52 8.14 15.66
C LEU A 17 20.39 7.11 15.59
N VAL A 18 19.15 7.54 15.80
CA VAL A 18 17.96 6.72 15.59
C VAL A 18 17.09 7.32 14.48
N GLY A 19 16.80 6.56 13.43
CA GLY A 19 15.86 6.93 12.37
C GLY A 19 14.58 6.11 12.50
N ILE A 20 13.42 6.76 12.54
CA ILE A 20 12.11 6.10 12.67
C ILE A 20 11.22 6.52 11.49
N SER A 21 10.64 5.54 10.82
CA SER A 21 9.60 5.76 9.80
C SER A 21 8.31 5.10 10.27
N SER A 22 7.19 5.80 10.17
CA SER A 22 5.90 5.28 10.63
C SER A 22 4.73 5.68 9.72
N PHE A 23 3.67 4.87 9.79
CA PHE A 23 2.36 5.18 9.22
C PHE A 23 1.47 5.87 10.25
N SER A 24 0.39 6.51 9.81
CA SER A 24 -0.49 7.29 10.69
C SER A 24 -1.05 6.47 11.86
N ALA A 25 -1.47 5.22 11.63
CA ALA A 25 -2.01 4.34 12.68
C ALA A 25 -1.06 4.11 13.87
N GLN A 26 0.25 4.18 13.63
CA GLN A 26 1.30 3.86 14.61
C GLN A 26 2.17 5.07 14.93
N ILE A 27 1.71 6.27 14.57
CA ILE A 27 2.55 7.47 14.73
C ILE A 27 2.78 7.81 16.21
N ASP A 28 1.77 7.60 17.06
CA ASP A 28 1.88 7.88 18.49
C ASP A 28 2.90 6.96 19.18
N GLU A 29 2.98 5.70 18.77
CA GLU A 29 4.02 4.76 19.24
C GLU A 29 5.41 5.21 18.79
N ALA A 30 5.53 5.66 17.53
CA ALA A 30 6.78 6.18 16.98
C ALA A 30 7.24 7.46 17.71
N TYR A 31 6.33 8.38 18.01
CA TYR A 31 6.61 9.58 18.79
C TYR A 31 7.03 9.24 20.23
N GLY A 32 6.33 8.32 20.89
CA GLY A 32 6.71 7.85 22.22
C GLY A 32 8.10 7.23 22.24
N LEU A 33 8.46 6.41 21.24
CA LEU A 33 9.79 5.85 21.11
C LEU A 33 10.85 6.93 20.83
N ALA A 34 10.54 7.88 19.96
CA ALA A 34 11.41 9.01 19.63
C ALA A 34 11.75 9.84 20.87
N ASP A 35 10.74 10.24 21.65
CA ASP A 35 10.93 11.04 22.86
C ASP A 35 11.77 10.30 23.91
N ARG A 36 11.63 8.97 24.03
CA ARG A 36 12.46 8.16 24.92
C ARG A 36 13.94 8.16 24.51
N TYR A 37 14.24 8.01 23.22
CA TYR A 37 15.63 8.09 22.73
C TYR A 37 16.23 9.49 22.93
N ARG A 38 15.44 10.54 22.66
CA ARG A 38 15.87 11.93 22.89
C ARG A 38 16.15 12.21 24.35
N ALA A 39 15.30 11.71 25.26
CA ALA A 39 15.52 11.80 26.70
C ALA A 39 16.80 11.06 27.16
N ALA A 40 17.21 10.01 26.43
CA ALA A 40 18.46 9.29 26.64
C ALA A 40 19.69 9.96 25.97
N GLY A 41 19.51 11.13 25.34
CA GLY A 41 20.58 11.88 24.67
C GLY A 41 20.97 11.35 23.29
N VAL A 42 20.15 10.48 22.69
CA VAL A 42 20.36 9.97 21.33
C VAL A 42 19.59 10.84 20.34
N PRO A 43 20.23 11.42 19.30
CA PRO A 43 19.52 12.21 18.31
C PRO A 43 18.55 11.35 17.50
N VAL A 44 17.34 11.87 17.27
CA VAL A 44 16.27 11.18 16.56
C VAL A 44 15.86 11.90 15.28
N VAL A 45 15.72 11.11 14.22
CA VAL A 45 15.21 11.53 12.91
C VAL A 45 13.90 10.82 12.63
N LEU A 46 12.84 11.59 12.34
CA LEU A 46 11.57 11.03 11.89
C LEU A 46 11.40 11.17 10.37
N GLY A 47 10.83 10.16 9.73
CA GLY A 47 10.52 10.19 8.30
C GLY A 47 9.32 9.33 7.93
N GLY A 48 9.08 9.18 6.64
CA GLY A 48 7.97 8.40 6.11
C GLY A 48 6.76 9.25 5.73
N LEU A 49 5.67 8.57 5.36
CA LEU A 49 4.52 9.20 4.72
C LEU A 49 3.78 10.15 5.68
N HIS A 50 3.52 9.73 6.92
CA HIS A 50 2.85 10.57 7.90
C HIS A 50 3.66 11.83 8.18
N VAL A 51 4.95 11.69 8.46
CA VAL A 51 5.87 12.80 8.75
C VAL A 51 5.94 13.79 7.58
N SER A 52 5.91 13.30 6.35
CA SER A 52 5.90 14.16 5.15
C SER A 52 4.62 14.99 5.02
N LEU A 53 3.48 14.45 5.47
CA LEU A 53 2.17 15.10 5.39
C LEU A 53 1.84 15.94 6.62
N MET A 54 2.44 15.63 7.78
CA MET A 54 2.26 16.30 9.07
C MET A 54 3.62 16.73 9.67
N PRO A 55 4.45 17.51 8.95
CA PRO A 55 5.82 17.81 9.37
C PRO A 55 5.89 18.61 10.66
N ASP A 56 4.96 19.56 10.87
CA ASP A 56 4.95 20.43 12.04
C ASP A 56 4.57 19.68 13.33
N GLU A 57 3.73 18.64 13.20
CA GLU A 57 3.41 17.73 14.31
C GLU A 57 4.62 16.85 14.63
N ALA A 58 5.17 16.17 13.62
CA ALA A 58 6.31 15.26 13.80
C ALA A 58 7.56 15.96 14.34
N SER A 59 7.81 17.22 13.96
CA SER A 59 8.98 17.98 14.39
C SER A 59 9.01 18.25 15.90
N GLN A 60 7.90 18.06 16.62
CA GLN A 60 7.86 18.20 18.08
C GLN A 60 8.55 17.03 18.79
N HIS A 61 8.62 15.87 18.13
CA HIS A 61 9.11 14.61 18.68
C HIS A 61 10.48 14.19 18.13
N ALA A 62 11.11 15.02 17.29
CA ALA A 62 12.36 14.70 16.61
C ALA A 62 13.39 15.83 16.73
N ASP A 63 14.66 15.51 16.57
CA ASP A 63 15.71 16.51 16.37
C ASP A 63 15.84 16.91 14.91
N ALA A 64 15.46 16.01 14.00
CA ALA A 64 15.25 16.32 12.58
C ALA A 64 14.07 15.56 11.98
N VAL A 65 13.43 16.15 10.98
CA VAL A 65 12.47 15.44 10.11
C VAL A 65 13.02 15.32 8.69
N VAL A 66 12.80 14.17 8.06
CA VAL A 66 13.08 13.93 6.64
C VAL A 66 11.76 13.84 5.91
N LEU A 67 11.48 14.82 5.06
CA LEU A 67 10.26 14.87 4.25
C LEU A 67 10.48 14.19 2.90
N ASN A 68 9.39 13.71 2.32
CA ASN A 68 9.37 12.90 1.11
C ASN A 68 10.08 11.54 1.31
N GLY A 69 10.85 11.06 0.32
CA GLY A 69 11.69 9.88 0.45
C GLY A 69 13.12 10.26 0.87
N ALA A 70 13.71 9.56 1.83
CA ALA A 70 15.05 9.89 2.36
C ALA A 70 16.18 9.85 1.32
N GLU A 71 15.93 9.30 0.13
CA GLU A 71 16.86 9.35 -1.00
C GLU A 71 17.28 10.79 -1.31
N GLY A 72 18.59 11.00 -1.46
CA GLY A 72 19.20 12.32 -1.67
C GLY A 72 19.44 13.13 -0.39
N ALA A 73 18.58 13.02 0.62
CA ALA A 73 18.74 13.73 1.90
C ALA A 73 19.62 12.96 2.91
N TRP A 74 19.53 11.64 2.92
CA TRP A 74 20.18 10.80 3.93
C TRP A 74 21.71 10.96 3.99
N PRO A 75 22.46 11.03 2.87
CA PRO A 75 23.91 11.18 2.93
C PRO A 75 24.38 12.48 3.60
N SER A 76 23.71 13.60 3.32
CA SER A 76 24.03 14.89 3.96
C SER A 76 23.65 14.88 5.44
N LEU A 77 22.48 14.33 5.78
CA LEU A 77 22.05 14.19 7.16
C LEU A 77 23.08 13.43 8.00
N VAL A 78 23.57 12.28 7.51
CA VAL A 78 24.57 11.48 8.24
C VAL A 78 25.89 12.25 8.43
N GLU A 79 26.28 13.07 7.46
CA GLU A 79 27.47 13.91 7.60
C GLU A 79 27.28 15.04 8.62
N ASP A 80 26.10 15.65 8.65
CA ASP A 80 25.76 16.68 9.63
C ASP A 80 25.73 16.10 11.05
N VAL A 81 25.21 14.88 11.24
CA VAL A 81 25.27 14.16 12.53
C VAL A 81 26.71 13.95 12.98
N ARG A 82 27.63 13.57 12.08
CA ARG A 82 29.05 13.39 12.40
C ARG A 82 29.76 14.68 12.82
N ARG A 83 29.24 15.83 12.38
CA ARG A 83 29.77 17.16 12.67
C ARG A 83 29.10 17.84 13.85
N ASP A 84 28.07 17.22 14.44
CA ASP A 84 27.20 17.83 15.44
C ASP A 84 26.48 19.09 14.88
N GLU A 85 26.13 19.04 13.59
CA GLU A 85 25.50 20.14 12.82
C GLU A 85 24.12 19.73 12.27
N LEU A 86 23.44 18.79 12.95
CA LEU A 86 22.13 18.27 12.52
C LEU A 86 21.12 19.40 12.32
N GLN A 87 20.53 19.47 11.12
CA GLN A 87 19.50 20.45 10.80
C GLN A 87 18.12 19.93 11.21
N PRO A 88 17.18 20.80 11.60
CA PRO A 88 15.85 20.37 12.03
C PRO A 88 15.00 19.76 10.91
N ARG A 89 15.35 20.01 9.64
CA ARG A 89 14.58 19.55 8.49
C ARG A 89 15.45 19.25 7.30
N TYR A 90 15.17 18.12 6.67
CA TYR A 90 15.77 17.68 5.41
C TYR A 90 14.68 17.38 4.38
N GLU A 91 14.94 17.75 3.13
CA GLU A 91 14.04 17.49 2.02
C GLU A 91 14.60 16.36 1.15
N GLY A 92 13.89 15.25 1.16
CA GLY A 92 14.13 14.12 0.29
C GLY A 92 13.77 14.37 -1.17
N LEU A 93 14.23 13.49 -2.07
CA LEU A 93 13.93 13.60 -3.48
C LEU A 93 12.46 13.26 -3.78
N ARG A 94 11.82 14.17 -4.53
CA ARG A 94 10.48 13.96 -5.12
C ARG A 94 10.55 13.39 -6.54
N SER A 95 11.72 13.40 -7.17
CA SER A 95 11.95 12.85 -8.51
C SER A 95 13.39 12.36 -8.67
N GLY A 96 13.61 11.42 -9.58
CA GLY A 96 14.91 10.81 -9.81
C GLY A 96 15.37 9.84 -8.71
N VAL A 97 14.45 9.30 -7.90
CA VAL A 97 14.81 8.44 -6.73
C VAL A 97 15.53 7.15 -7.14
N PHE A 98 15.29 6.66 -8.37
CA PHE A 98 15.95 5.48 -8.93
C PHE A 98 17.19 5.79 -9.77
N LYS A 99 17.69 7.04 -9.75
CA LYS A 99 18.90 7.44 -10.49
C LYS A 99 20.11 7.48 -9.55
N PRO A 100 21.31 7.05 -10.01
CA PRO A 100 22.54 7.31 -9.26
C PRO A 100 22.80 8.82 -9.09
N PRO A 101 23.42 9.26 -7.98
CA PRO A 101 23.87 8.45 -6.84
C PRO A 101 22.77 8.17 -5.80
N SER A 102 21.56 8.68 -6.01
CA SER A 102 20.46 8.62 -5.04
C SER A 102 19.94 7.20 -4.81
N TYR A 103 19.89 6.40 -5.87
CA TYR A 103 19.55 5.01 -5.77
C TYR A 103 20.68 4.20 -5.12
N VAL A 104 20.33 3.46 -4.08
CA VAL A 104 21.20 2.50 -3.40
C VAL A 104 20.47 1.16 -3.35
N HIS A 105 21.18 0.09 -3.65
CA HIS A 105 20.62 -1.26 -3.60
C HIS A 105 20.20 -1.62 -2.16
N PRO A 106 18.93 -2.01 -1.91
CA PRO A 106 18.46 -2.40 -0.58
C PRO A 106 19.28 -3.54 0.03
N ARG A 107 19.48 -3.48 1.36
CA ARG A 107 20.25 -4.47 2.13
C ARG A 107 19.41 -5.69 2.49
N PHE A 108 18.95 -6.44 1.49
CA PHE A 108 18.16 -7.67 1.69
C PHE A 108 18.85 -8.68 2.59
N ASP A 109 20.18 -8.70 2.63
CA ASP A 109 20.96 -9.58 3.51
C ASP A 109 20.64 -9.40 5.01
N LEU A 110 20.10 -8.24 5.41
CA LEU A 110 19.63 -8.00 6.77
C LEU A 110 18.37 -8.81 7.13
N LEU A 111 17.62 -9.29 6.13
CA LEU A 111 16.40 -10.10 6.32
C LEU A 111 16.70 -11.59 6.52
N ARG A 112 17.96 -12.04 6.38
CA ARG A 112 18.31 -13.46 6.39
C ARG A 112 17.95 -14.14 7.71
N GLY A 113 17.27 -15.28 7.63
CA GLY A 113 16.92 -16.11 8.79
C GLY A 113 15.70 -15.61 9.56
N ARG A 114 15.00 -14.59 9.06
CA ARG A 114 13.74 -14.11 9.63
C ARG A 114 12.54 -14.91 9.10
N PRO A 115 11.50 -15.12 9.93
CA PRO A 115 10.31 -15.86 9.54
C PRO A 115 9.33 -14.99 8.71
N TYR A 116 9.84 -14.21 7.77
CA TYR A 116 8.98 -13.45 6.86
C TYR A 116 8.38 -14.38 5.81
N ASN A 117 7.06 -14.30 5.64
CA ASN A 117 6.33 -15.04 4.63
C ASN A 117 6.39 -14.38 3.24
N ARG A 118 6.89 -13.15 3.15
CA ARG A 118 7.05 -12.38 1.93
C ARG A 118 8.33 -11.55 1.94
N VAL A 119 8.87 -11.27 0.75
CA VAL A 119 9.97 -10.30 0.58
C VAL A 119 9.53 -9.21 -0.38
N THR A 120 9.59 -7.96 0.07
CA THR A 120 9.06 -6.82 -0.67
C THR A 120 10.13 -6.21 -1.58
N VAL A 121 9.76 -5.91 -2.82
CA VAL A 121 10.58 -5.20 -3.80
C VAL A 121 9.76 -4.06 -4.39
N GLN A 122 10.31 -2.85 -4.41
CA GLN A 122 9.67 -1.72 -5.09
C GLN A 122 10.18 -1.64 -6.53
N THR A 123 9.29 -1.60 -7.52
CA THR A 123 9.65 -1.43 -8.94
C THR A 123 9.28 -0.06 -9.48
N SER A 124 8.37 0.64 -8.82
CA SER A 124 7.94 2.00 -9.17
C SER A 124 7.57 2.81 -7.92
N ARG A 125 7.40 4.12 -8.09
CA ARG A 125 6.94 5.04 -7.02
C ARG A 125 5.98 6.06 -7.61
N GLY A 126 4.84 6.25 -6.95
CA GLY A 126 3.75 7.12 -7.38
C GLY A 126 2.74 6.44 -8.30
N CYS A 127 1.66 7.16 -8.59
CA CYS A 127 0.58 6.73 -9.47
C CYS A 127 -0.11 7.96 -10.09
N PRO A 128 -0.50 7.94 -11.39
CA PRO A 128 -1.13 9.08 -12.05
C PRO A 128 -2.62 9.27 -11.73
N LEU A 129 -3.28 8.29 -11.09
CA LEU A 129 -4.74 8.30 -10.90
C LEU A 129 -5.23 9.29 -9.82
N ASN A 130 -4.34 9.72 -8.90
CA ASN A 130 -4.57 10.76 -7.88
C ASN A 130 -5.94 10.67 -7.14
N CYS A 131 -6.36 9.45 -6.76
CA CYS A 131 -7.59 9.24 -5.99
C CYS A 131 -7.55 10.03 -4.66
N GLU A 132 -8.67 10.62 -4.23
CA GLU A 132 -8.69 11.55 -3.09
C GLU A 132 -8.28 10.89 -1.76
N PHE A 133 -8.68 9.64 -1.56
CA PHE A 133 -8.41 8.87 -0.33
C PHE A 133 -6.97 8.34 -0.25
N CYS A 134 -6.26 8.29 -1.37
CA CYS A 134 -5.01 7.54 -1.45
C CYS A 134 -3.93 8.19 -0.59
N ALA A 135 -3.44 7.44 0.40
CA ALA A 135 -2.30 7.78 1.25
C ALA A 135 -1.13 6.87 0.90
N ALA A 136 -0.63 6.99 -0.34
CA ALA A 136 0.46 6.18 -0.87
C ALA A 136 1.63 7.06 -1.31
N SER A 137 2.62 6.45 -1.99
CA SER A 137 3.86 7.13 -2.33
C SER A 137 3.67 8.31 -3.29
N LEU A 138 2.57 8.36 -4.06
CA LEU A 138 2.16 9.52 -4.87
C LEU A 138 2.09 10.84 -4.09
N ARG A 139 1.90 10.80 -2.76
CA ARG A 139 1.88 11.99 -1.91
C ARG A 139 3.26 12.59 -1.66
N ILE A 140 4.31 11.80 -1.86
CA ILE A 140 5.71 12.19 -1.61
C ILE A 140 6.59 12.19 -2.88
N THR A 141 6.00 11.89 -4.04
CA THR A 141 6.67 12.00 -5.35
C THR A 141 6.01 13.09 -6.19
N SER A 142 6.75 13.65 -7.16
CA SER A 142 6.20 14.64 -8.10
C SER A 142 5.50 14.01 -9.31
N ALA A 143 5.81 12.75 -9.62
CA ALA A 143 5.26 12.00 -10.75
C ALA A 143 5.44 10.49 -10.54
N PHE A 144 4.81 9.68 -11.39
CA PHE A 144 5.15 8.26 -11.53
C PHE A 144 6.61 8.11 -11.93
N GLN A 145 7.34 7.26 -11.22
CA GLN A 145 8.74 6.95 -11.49
C GLN A 145 8.91 5.44 -11.58
N GLN A 146 9.62 4.97 -12.61
CA GLN A 146 9.91 3.56 -12.81
C GLN A 146 11.39 3.28 -12.51
N LYS A 147 11.67 2.23 -11.74
CA LYS A 147 13.03 1.74 -11.51
C LYS A 147 13.57 1.05 -12.77
N PRO A 148 14.85 1.24 -13.13
CA PRO A 148 15.49 0.49 -14.21
C PRO A 148 15.31 -1.02 -14.03
N LEU A 149 15.03 -1.72 -15.12
CA LEU A 149 14.67 -3.14 -15.08
C LEU A 149 15.81 -4.02 -14.54
N ASP A 150 17.06 -3.72 -14.93
CA ASP A 150 18.26 -4.40 -14.44
C ASP A 150 18.40 -4.27 -12.92
N CYS A 151 18.18 -3.07 -12.37
CA CYS A 151 18.16 -2.87 -10.92
C CYS A 151 17.08 -3.71 -10.23
N VAL A 152 15.85 -3.75 -10.77
CA VAL A 152 14.76 -4.56 -10.22
C VAL A 152 15.12 -6.06 -10.21
N ILE A 153 15.66 -6.57 -11.32
CA ILE A 153 16.01 -7.99 -11.43
C ILE A 153 17.15 -8.35 -10.48
N ASP A 154 18.13 -7.48 -10.30
CA ASP A 154 19.23 -7.71 -9.36
C ASP A 154 18.75 -7.65 -7.89
N GLU A 155 17.83 -6.74 -7.56
CA GLU A 155 17.16 -6.71 -6.26
C GLU A 155 16.38 -8.00 -6.00
N ILE A 156 15.61 -8.49 -6.98
CA ILE A 156 14.88 -9.76 -6.84
C ILE A 156 15.84 -10.92 -6.63
N LYS A 157 16.93 -11.02 -7.40
CA LYS A 157 17.97 -12.05 -7.19
C LYS A 157 18.61 -11.98 -5.81
N ALA A 158 18.72 -10.79 -5.22
CA ALA A 158 19.21 -10.63 -3.85
C ALA A 158 18.15 -11.04 -2.82
N ALA A 159 16.90 -10.59 -3.01
CA ALA A 159 15.75 -10.89 -2.16
C ALA A 159 15.50 -12.40 -2.04
N VAL A 160 15.52 -13.14 -3.13
CA VAL A 160 15.25 -14.60 -3.09
C VAL A 160 16.35 -15.42 -2.44
N LYS A 161 17.53 -14.85 -2.19
CA LYS A 161 18.63 -15.56 -1.51
C LYS A 161 18.52 -15.53 0.02
N VAL A 162 17.53 -14.82 0.57
CA VAL A 162 17.41 -14.61 2.02
C VAL A 162 16.38 -15.53 2.67
N THR A 163 15.60 -16.26 1.86
CA THR A 163 14.56 -17.20 2.27
C THR A 163 14.54 -18.41 1.33
N ASP A 164 14.23 -19.59 1.86
CA ASP A 164 14.15 -20.84 1.08
C ASP A 164 12.83 -20.97 0.31
N GLN A 165 11.80 -20.19 0.67
CA GLN A 165 10.49 -20.18 0.02
C GLN A 165 10.08 -18.74 -0.31
N PRO A 166 10.74 -18.07 -1.28
CA PRO A 166 10.45 -16.68 -1.59
C PRO A 166 9.06 -16.55 -2.20
N PHE A 167 8.19 -15.81 -1.51
CA PHE A 167 7.02 -15.18 -2.10
C PHE A 167 7.30 -13.68 -2.20
N LEU A 168 7.41 -13.16 -3.43
CA LEU A 168 7.74 -11.76 -3.62
C LEU A 168 6.48 -10.90 -3.61
N GLU A 169 6.60 -9.72 -3.03
CA GLU A 169 5.56 -8.69 -3.08
C GLU A 169 6.12 -7.44 -3.76
N LEU A 170 5.52 -7.04 -4.88
CA LEU A 170 5.88 -5.78 -5.52
C LEU A 170 5.09 -4.64 -4.88
N ALA A 171 5.72 -3.89 -3.98
CA ALA A 171 5.11 -2.79 -3.23
C ALA A 171 5.14 -1.47 -4.01
N ASP A 172 4.36 -1.48 -5.08
CA ASP A 172 4.14 -0.34 -5.96
C ASP A 172 2.71 0.18 -5.77
N ASP A 173 2.51 1.49 -5.91
CA ASP A 173 1.15 2.06 -5.89
C ASP A 173 0.30 1.52 -7.07
N ASN A 174 0.95 1.20 -8.20
CA ASN A 174 0.36 0.51 -9.37
C ASN A 174 1.44 0.04 -10.35
N THR A 175 1.68 -1.27 -10.42
CA THR A 175 2.82 -1.86 -11.15
C THR A 175 2.73 -1.72 -12.68
N PHE A 176 1.54 -1.82 -13.27
CA PHE A 176 1.38 -1.93 -14.72
C PHE A 176 0.94 -0.64 -15.42
N ILE A 177 1.14 0.52 -14.79
CA ILE A 177 0.98 1.84 -15.42
C ILE A 177 1.74 1.90 -16.75
N ASN A 178 2.99 1.43 -16.76
CA ASN A 178 3.78 1.27 -17.98
C ASN A 178 3.71 -0.18 -18.49
N LYS A 179 2.69 -0.50 -19.29
CA LYS A 179 2.49 -1.85 -19.85
C LYS A 179 3.69 -2.38 -20.64
N LYS A 180 4.44 -1.49 -21.33
CA LYS A 180 5.65 -1.89 -22.06
C LYS A 180 6.72 -2.41 -21.10
N TRP A 181 7.03 -1.62 -20.07
CA TRP A 181 7.97 -2.04 -19.03
C TRP A 181 7.46 -3.30 -18.31
N GLY A 182 6.16 -3.38 -18.04
CA GLY A 182 5.53 -4.56 -17.44
C GLY A 182 5.80 -5.84 -18.21
N ARG A 183 5.63 -5.85 -19.54
CA ARG A 183 5.96 -7.02 -20.36
C ARG A 183 7.45 -7.38 -20.31
N GLU A 184 8.33 -6.38 -20.37
CA GLU A 184 9.79 -6.59 -20.27
C GLU A 184 10.16 -7.19 -18.91
N PHE A 185 9.55 -6.69 -17.83
CA PHE A 185 9.71 -7.21 -16.48
C PHE A 185 9.23 -8.66 -16.35
N LEU A 186 8.01 -8.96 -16.81
CA LEU A 186 7.45 -10.32 -16.73
C LEU A 186 8.34 -11.34 -17.46
N ARG A 187 8.86 -10.98 -18.63
CA ARG A 187 9.83 -11.82 -19.38
C ARG A 187 11.13 -12.02 -18.60
N ALA A 188 11.61 -10.99 -17.91
CA ALA A 188 12.86 -11.04 -17.16
C ALA A 188 12.75 -11.78 -15.81
N ILE A 189 11.60 -11.72 -15.13
CA ILE A 189 11.38 -12.42 -13.86
C ILE A 189 11.01 -13.90 -14.05
N THR A 190 10.35 -14.27 -15.16
CA THR A 190 9.97 -15.66 -15.49
C THR A 190 11.09 -16.70 -15.26
N PRO A 191 12.32 -16.53 -15.78
CA PRO A 191 13.39 -17.52 -15.59
C PRO A 191 13.87 -17.65 -14.15
N LEU A 192 13.49 -16.75 -13.24
CA LEU A 192 13.82 -16.85 -11.81
C LEU A 192 12.94 -17.86 -11.08
N GLY A 193 11.80 -18.29 -11.66
CA GLY A 193 10.95 -19.35 -11.10
C GLY A 193 10.32 -19.00 -9.76
N VAL A 194 10.05 -17.71 -9.53
CA VAL A 194 9.53 -17.19 -8.25
C VAL A 194 8.02 -17.07 -8.26
N ASN A 195 7.39 -17.26 -7.11
CA ASN A 195 5.98 -16.92 -6.93
C ASN A 195 5.88 -15.50 -6.39
N TRP A 196 4.94 -14.72 -6.91
CA TRP A 196 4.85 -13.31 -6.53
C TRP A 196 3.44 -12.72 -6.65
N PHE A 197 3.29 -11.55 -6.02
CA PHE A 197 2.07 -10.76 -5.90
C PHE A 197 2.35 -9.28 -6.19
N THR A 198 1.33 -8.56 -6.67
CA THR A 198 1.40 -7.11 -6.83
C THR A 198 0.04 -6.42 -6.81
N GLU A 199 0.05 -5.10 -6.65
CA GLU A 199 -1.10 -4.21 -6.77
C GLU A 199 -1.11 -3.51 -8.13
N THR A 200 -2.27 -3.44 -8.76
CA THR A 200 -2.44 -2.74 -10.04
C THR A 200 -3.90 -2.30 -10.24
N ASP A 201 -4.17 -1.59 -11.34
CA ASP A 201 -5.53 -1.25 -11.72
C ASP A 201 -6.10 -2.24 -12.76
N ILE A 202 -7.41 -2.20 -12.93
CA ILE A 202 -8.14 -3.14 -13.76
C ILE A 202 -7.74 -3.14 -15.24
N SER A 203 -7.06 -2.11 -15.73
CA SER A 203 -6.67 -2.01 -17.15
C SER A 203 -5.66 -3.07 -17.59
N VAL A 204 -5.05 -3.84 -16.68
CA VAL A 204 -4.28 -5.03 -17.05
C VAL A 204 -5.11 -6.05 -17.82
N ALA A 205 -6.42 -6.10 -17.57
CA ALA A 205 -7.34 -6.99 -18.27
C ALA A 205 -7.49 -6.68 -19.78
N ASP A 206 -7.11 -5.47 -20.21
CA ASP A 206 -7.24 -5.03 -21.60
C ASP A 206 -6.10 -5.52 -22.52
N ASP A 207 -5.10 -6.22 -21.98
CA ASP A 207 -3.87 -6.59 -22.70
C ASP A 207 -3.63 -8.09 -22.60
N ASP A 208 -4.04 -8.84 -23.63
CA ASP A 208 -3.94 -10.32 -23.63
C ASP A 208 -2.50 -10.82 -23.46
N GLU A 209 -1.52 -10.17 -24.10
CA GLU A 209 -0.10 -10.54 -23.97
C GLU A 209 0.38 -10.34 -22.53
N LEU A 210 0.00 -9.23 -21.90
CA LEU A 210 0.36 -8.96 -20.50
C LEU A 210 -0.24 -10.01 -19.55
N LEU A 211 -1.49 -10.42 -19.78
CA LEU A 211 -2.16 -11.43 -18.96
C LEU A 211 -1.53 -12.81 -19.11
N ASP A 212 -1.16 -13.20 -20.33
CA ASP A 212 -0.47 -14.47 -20.57
C ASP A 212 0.90 -14.48 -19.88
N LEU A 213 1.65 -13.37 -20.00
CA LEU A 213 2.94 -13.20 -19.32
C LEU A 213 2.82 -13.19 -17.79
N LEU A 214 1.74 -12.64 -17.23
CA LEU A 214 1.49 -12.68 -15.80
C LEU A 214 1.44 -14.13 -15.31
N ALA A 215 0.66 -14.97 -15.99
CA ALA A 215 0.54 -16.39 -15.65
C ALA A 215 1.87 -17.14 -15.80
N GLU A 216 2.59 -16.93 -16.92
CA GLU A 216 3.87 -17.58 -17.19
C GLU A 216 4.97 -17.21 -16.19
N SER A 217 4.96 -15.96 -15.71
CA SER A 217 5.99 -15.41 -14.83
C SER A 217 5.93 -15.88 -13.38
N GLY A 218 4.95 -16.70 -13.02
CA GLY A 218 4.72 -17.13 -11.63
C GLY A 218 3.91 -16.15 -10.78
N CYS A 219 3.23 -15.17 -11.40
CA CYS A 219 2.29 -14.31 -10.68
C CYS A 219 1.15 -15.17 -10.12
N ARG A 220 0.94 -15.16 -8.81
CA ARG A 220 -0.13 -15.94 -8.16
C ARG A 220 -1.37 -15.13 -7.90
N GLN A 221 -1.19 -13.84 -7.71
CA GLN A 221 -2.26 -12.95 -7.31
C GLN A 221 -1.95 -11.53 -7.76
N ILE A 222 -2.98 -10.81 -8.18
CA ILE A 222 -2.96 -9.36 -8.27
C ILE A 222 -4.07 -8.76 -7.40
N LEU A 223 -3.79 -7.67 -6.71
CA LEU A 223 -4.79 -6.87 -6.03
C LEU A 223 -5.25 -5.75 -6.94
N ILE A 224 -6.57 -5.60 -7.05
CA ILE A 224 -7.21 -4.55 -7.85
C ILE A 224 -8.14 -3.75 -6.93
N GLY A 225 -7.88 -2.45 -6.82
CA GLY A 225 -8.78 -1.49 -6.18
C GLY A 225 -10.02 -1.25 -7.03
N LEU A 226 -11.11 -1.96 -6.74
CA LEU A 226 -12.43 -1.79 -7.36
C LEU A 226 -13.22 -0.68 -6.66
N GLU A 227 -13.00 -0.55 -5.35
CA GLU A 227 -13.55 0.37 -4.35
C GLU A 227 -15.06 0.26 -4.10
N SER A 228 -15.88 0.09 -5.14
CA SER A 228 -17.32 -0.18 -5.06
C SER A 228 -17.74 -1.17 -6.16
N PRO A 229 -18.80 -1.99 -5.97
CA PRO A 229 -19.39 -2.79 -7.05
C PRO A 229 -19.93 -1.95 -8.22
N SER A 230 -20.28 -0.69 -7.98
CA SER A 230 -20.87 0.23 -8.95
C SER A 230 -20.02 1.48 -9.15
N GLY A 231 -19.94 1.97 -10.39
CA GLY A 231 -19.25 3.22 -10.72
C GLY A 231 -19.94 4.47 -10.18
N SER A 232 -21.24 4.41 -9.83
CA SER A 232 -22.00 5.55 -9.31
C SER A 232 -21.40 6.15 -8.04
N ASP A 233 -20.77 5.30 -7.21
CA ASP A 233 -20.27 5.70 -5.87
C ASP A 233 -18.83 6.22 -5.91
N LEU A 234 -18.16 6.06 -7.05
CA LEU A 234 -16.73 6.38 -7.20
C LEU A 234 -16.48 7.84 -7.55
N GLY A 235 -17.48 8.55 -8.08
CA GLY A 235 -17.29 9.85 -8.73
C GLY A 235 -16.58 10.91 -7.87
N GLN A 236 -16.81 10.92 -6.55
CA GLN A 236 -16.14 11.88 -5.67
C GLN A 236 -14.68 11.51 -5.36
N VAL A 237 -14.40 10.21 -5.22
CA VAL A 237 -13.08 9.72 -4.80
C VAL A 237 -12.14 9.47 -5.98
N ASP A 238 -12.68 9.40 -7.19
CA ASP A 238 -12.01 9.23 -8.46
C ASP A 238 -12.22 10.49 -9.34
N PRO A 239 -11.61 11.63 -9.00
CA PRO A 239 -11.82 12.89 -9.72
C PRO A 239 -11.41 12.83 -11.21
N GLY A 240 -10.56 11.87 -11.57
CA GLY A 240 -10.16 11.60 -12.95
C GLY A 240 -11.13 10.70 -13.74
N ASN A 241 -12.20 10.19 -13.12
CA ASN A 241 -13.15 9.25 -13.70
C ASN A 241 -12.46 8.02 -14.32
N TRP A 242 -11.32 7.59 -13.78
CA TRP A 242 -10.57 6.45 -14.31
C TRP A 242 -11.22 5.12 -13.92
N LYS A 243 -11.55 4.96 -12.64
CA LYS A 243 -12.19 3.77 -12.08
C LYS A 243 -13.67 3.75 -12.45
N GLN A 244 -14.38 4.86 -12.29
CA GLN A 244 -15.80 4.96 -12.62
C GLN A 244 -16.09 4.58 -14.08
N SER A 245 -15.30 5.07 -15.05
CA SER A 245 -15.48 4.71 -16.47
C SER A 245 -15.24 3.24 -16.82
N ARG A 246 -14.75 2.42 -15.87
CA ARG A 246 -14.41 1.00 -16.06
C ARG A 246 -15.26 0.04 -15.24
N SER A 247 -16.13 0.54 -14.36
CA SER A 247 -16.94 -0.30 -13.45
C SER A 247 -17.77 -1.37 -14.18
N ASP A 248 -18.30 -1.02 -15.35
CA ASP A 248 -19.17 -1.91 -16.13
C ASP A 248 -18.43 -3.15 -16.65
N ARG A 249 -17.09 -3.11 -16.68
CA ARG A 249 -16.24 -4.21 -17.16
C ARG A 249 -15.62 -5.03 -16.04
N TYR A 250 -15.97 -4.78 -14.78
CA TYR A 250 -15.33 -5.47 -13.64
C TYR A 250 -15.47 -6.99 -13.74
N LEU A 251 -16.67 -7.51 -13.99
CA LEU A 251 -16.90 -8.97 -14.07
C LEU A 251 -16.10 -9.60 -15.23
N GLU A 252 -16.10 -8.95 -16.40
CA GLU A 252 -15.34 -9.40 -17.57
C GLU A 252 -13.83 -9.40 -17.29
N ALA A 253 -13.32 -8.32 -16.69
CA ALA A 253 -11.90 -8.16 -16.37
C ALA A 253 -11.44 -9.22 -15.37
N ILE A 254 -12.22 -9.46 -14.31
CA ILE A 254 -11.92 -10.48 -13.29
C ILE A 254 -11.88 -11.87 -13.94
N ASP A 255 -12.85 -12.23 -14.77
CA ASP A 255 -12.85 -13.51 -15.51
C ASP A 255 -11.63 -13.64 -16.41
N ARG A 256 -11.29 -12.59 -17.18
CA ARG A 256 -10.13 -12.58 -18.08
C ARG A 256 -8.80 -12.80 -17.36
N ILE A 257 -8.65 -12.29 -16.15
CA ILE A 257 -7.44 -12.47 -15.35
C ILE A 257 -7.43 -13.87 -14.73
N GLN A 258 -8.50 -14.25 -14.03
CA GLN A 258 -8.56 -15.52 -13.29
C GLN A 258 -8.55 -16.75 -14.20
N SER A 259 -9.12 -16.66 -15.40
CA SER A 259 -9.07 -17.73 -16.41
C SER A 259 -7.66 -18.14 -16.83
N ARG A 260 -6.65 -17.29 -16.60
CA ARG A 260 -5.24 -17.58 -16.88
C ARG A 260 -4.49 -18.14 -15.67
N GLY A 261 -5.18 -18.40 -14.56
CA GLY A 261 -4.58 -18.97 -13.36
C GLY A 261 -3.89 -17.95 -12.45
N VAL A 262 -4.17 -16.65 -12.65
CA VAL A 262 -3.76 -15.57 -11.73
C VAL A 262 -4.98 -15.15 -10.91
N SER A 263 -4.93 -15.28 -9.59
CA SER A 263 -6.08 -14.89 -8.76
C SER A 263 -6.23 -13.38 -8.66
N VAL A 264 -7.47 -12.89 -8.55
CA VAL A 264 -7.73 -11.48 -8.27
C VAL A 264 -8.14 -11.34 -6.80
N ASN A 265 -7.46 -10.45 -6.09
CA ASN A 265 -7.90 -9.92 -4.81
C ASN A 265 -8.63 -8.59 -5.05
N GLY A 266 -9.96 -8.61 -4.98
CA GLY A 266 -10.77 -7.41 -5.19
C GLY A 266 -10.83 -6.56 -3.92
N CYS A 267 -10.34 -5.33 -3.98
CA CYS A 267 -10.38 -4.40 -2.86
C CYS A 267 -11.58 -3.45 -2.96
N PHE A 268 -12.32 -3.32 -1.85
CA PHE A 268 -13.48 -2.45 -1.68
C PHE A 268 -13.26 -1.49 -0.51
N ILE A 269 -13.76 -0.25 -0.67
CA ILE A 269 -13.73 0.81 0.34
C ILE A 269 -15.17 1.12 0.72
N LEU A 270 -15.57 0.80 1.94
CA LEU A 270 -16.94 1.01 2.41
C LEU A 270 -17.13 2.41 3.00
N GLY A 271 -18.38 2.88 3.00
CA GLY A 271 -18.75 4.20 3.50
C GLY A 271 -18.48 5.39 2.55
N LEU A 272 -18.23 5.17 1.25
CA LEU A 272 -18.20 6.26 0.26
C LEU A 272 -19.48 7.10 0.34
N ASP A 273 -19.44 8.37 -0.09
CA ASP A 273 -20.54 9.30 0.12
C ASP A 273 -21.86 8.89 -0.57
N GLY A 274 -21.79 8.03 -1.59
CA GLY A 274 -22.95 7.42 -2.26
C GLY A 274 -23.51 6.17 -1.57
N HIS A 275 -22.77 5.56 -0.63
CA HIS A 275 -23.17 4.31 0.01
C HIS A 275 -24.29 4.50 1.03
N THR A 276 -25.32 3.66 0.93
CA THR A 276 -26.35 3.40 1.96
C THR A 276 -26.07 2.05 2.63
N PRO A 277 -26.80 1.65 3.69
CA PRO A 277 -26.62 0.33 4.30
C PRO A 277 -26.78 -0.85 3.32
N ASP A 278 -27.40 -0.66 2.16
CA ASP A 278 -27.54 -1.70 1.14
C ASP A 278 -26.17 -2.13 0.55
N ILE A 279 -25.13 -1.28 0.64
CA ILE A 279 -23.80 -1.55 0.09
C ILE A 279 -23.20 -2.87 0.57
N PHE A 280 -23.47 -3.29 1.81
CA PHE A 280 -22.92 -4.52 2.35
C PHE A 280 -23.46 -5.75 1.60
N GLU A 281 -24.75 -5.77 1.30
CA GLU A 281 -25.37 -6.81 0.49
C GLU A 281 -24.91 -6.73 -0.97
N GLU A 282 -24.77 -5.52 -1.52
CA GLU A 282 -24.28 -5.31 -2.88
C GLU A 282 -22.86 -5.85 -3.09
N VAL A 283 -21.96 -5.58 -2.15
CA VAL A 283 -20.58 -6.11 -2.17
C VAL A 283 -20.59 -7.62 -2.03
N SER A 284 -21.36 -8.17 -1.08
CA SER A 284 -21.49 -9.63 -0.90
C SER A 284 -21.97 -10.31 -2.19
N ALA A 285 -23.02 -9.77 -2.81
CA ALA A 285 -23.56 -10.27 -4.06
C ALA A 285 -22.58 -10.09 -5.23
N PHE A 286 -21.83 -8.99 -5.28
CA PHE A 286 -20.80 -8.79 -6.30
C PHE A 286 -19.66 -9.81 -6.17
N VAL A 287 -19.17 -10.07 -4.95
CA VAL A 287 -18.15 -11.09 -4.67
C VAL A 287 -18.61 -12.46 -5.16
N GLU A 288 -19.86 -12.83 -4.90
CA GLU A 288 -20.42 -14.09 -5.40
C GLU A 288 -20.49 -14.14 -6.93
N ARG A 289 -21.01 -13.09 -7.57
CA ARG A 289 -21.16 -13.04 -9.04
C ARG A 289 -19.83 -12.99 -9.78
N SER A 290 -18.85 -12.28 -9.25
CA SER A 290 -17.53 -12.09 -9.88
C SER A 290 -16.63 -13.30 -9.77
N GLY A 291 -16.90 -14.21 -8.83
CA GLY A 291 -16.04 -15.37 -8.59
C GLY A 291 -14.65 -14.99 -8.10
N LEU A 292 -14.48 -13.81 -7.51
CA LEU A 292 -13.24 -13.40 -6.85
C LEU A 292 -12.78 -14.51 -5.88
N LEU A 293 -11.51 -14.88 -5.94
CA LEU A 293 -10.97 -15.85 -4.98
C LEU A 293 -10.78 -15.19 -3.60
N GLU A 294 -10.18 -13.99 -3.62
CA GLU A 294 -9.84 -13.21 -2.45
C GLU A 294 -10.48 -11.83 -2.53
N VAL A 295 -10.76 -11.27 -1.36
CA VAL A 295 -11.43 -9.99 -1.21
C VAL A 295 -10.74 -9.25 -0.08
N GLN A 296 -10.49 -7.96 -0.29
CA GLN A 296 -10.03 -7.05 0.73
C GLN A 296 -11.15 -6.03 0.99
N LEU A 297 -11.57 -5.93 2.24
CA LEU A 297 -12.63 -5.01 2.67
C LEU A 297 -12.00 -3.99 3.60
N THR A 298 -12.10 -2.71 3.25
CA THR A 298 -11.64 -1.60 4.07
C THR A 298 -12.75 -0.57 4.24
N VAL A 299 -12.55 0.40 5.12
CA VAL A 299 -13.42 1.57 5.26
C VAL A 299 -12.70 2.82 4.75
N MET A 300 -13.47 3.74 4.16
CA MET A 300 -12.95 5.04 3.74
C MET A 300 -12.30 5.75 4.92
N THR A 301 -10.98 5.93 4.84
CA THR A 301 -10.16 6.47 5.92
C THR A 301 -9.57 7.81 5.48
N PRO A 302 -10.02 8.96 5.99
CA PRO A 302 -9.32 10.25 5.86
C PRO A 302 -7.96 10.22 6.56
N PHE A 303 -6.92 9.81 5.84
CA PHE A 303 -5.55 9.97 6.32
C PHE A 303 -5.12 11.44 6.33
N PRO A 304 -4.36 11.89 7.35
CA PRO A 304 -3.88 13.27 7.44
C PRO A 304 -3.20 13.74 6.15
N GLY A 305 -3.45 14.98 5.75
CA GLY A 305 -2.82 15.60 4.57
C GLY A 305 -3.31 15.07 3.21
N THR A 306 -4.26 14.12 3.18
CA THR A 306 -4.91 13.72 1.93
C THR A 306 -6.00 14.70 1.50
N PRO A 307 -6.32 14.80 0.19
CA PRO A 307 -7.49 15.54 -0.29
C PRO A 307 -8.78 15.14 0.42
N LEU A 308 -9.00 13.83 0.65
CA LEU A 308 -10.15 13.34 1.39
C LEU A 308 -10.23 13.92 2.80
N TYR A 309 -9.11 13.91 3.55
CA TYR A 309 -9.08 14.48 4.90
C TYR A 309 -9.42 15.97 4.90
N HIS A 310 -8.82 16.76 3.99
CA HIS A 310 -9.10 18.19 3.91
C HIS A 310 -10.56 18.48 3.57
N ARG A 311 -11.15 17.70 2.65
CA ARG A 311 -12.57 17.81 2.29
C ARG A 311 -13.45 17.51 3.49
N LEU A 312 -13.30 16.33 4.12
CA LEU A 312 -14.13 15.93 5.26
C LEU A 312 -13.94 16.85 6.49
N HIS A 313 -12.74 17.40 6.69
CA HIS A 313 -12.49 18.43 7.70
C HIS A 313 -13.30 19.70 7.41
N SER A 314 -13.25 20.20 6.17
CA SER A 314 -14.01 21.40 5.77
C SER A 314 -15.53 21.23 5.84
N GLU A 315 -16.01 20.00 5.65
CA GLU A 315 -17.41 19.61 5.76
C GLU A 315 -17.85 19.36 7.22
N GLY A 316 -16.93 19.40 8.20
CA GLY A 316 -17.23 19.11 9.61
C GLY A 316 -17.60 17.64 9.87
N ARG A 317 -17.09 16.73 9.02
CA ARG A 317 -17.43 15.31 9.02
C ARG A 317 -16.40 14.41 9.69
N LEU A 318 -15.24 14.92 10.10
CA LEU A 318 -14.33 14.13 10.93
C LEU A 318 -14.96 13.89 12.31
N LEU A 319 -14.76 12.70 12.87
CA LEU A 319 -15.22 12.40 14.24
C LEU A 319 -14.32 13.08 15.27
N GLN A 320 -13.03 13.12 15.00
CA GLN A 320 -12.04 13.90 15.73
C GLN A 320 -11.06 14.50 14.71
N GLU A 321 -10.54 15.69 14.98
CA GLU A 321 -9.56 16.34 14.11
C GLU A 321 -8.28 15.50 14.03
N ARG A 322 -7.76 15.08 15.19
CA ARG A 322 -6.64 14.14 15.28
C ARG A 322 -7.14 12.77 15.71
N TYR A 323 -7.22 11.82 14.77
CA TYR A 323 -7.63 10.44 15.07
C TYR A 323 -6.73 9.40 14.41
N TRP A 324 -5.41 9.58 14.57
CA TRP A 324 -4.39 8.84 13.83
C TRP A 324 -4.36 7.35 14.17
N ASP A 325 -4.56 6.96 15.42
CA ASP A 325 -4.68 5.57 15.87
C ASP A 325 -5.85 4.82 15.21
N ARG A 326 -6.81 5.54 14.62
CA ARG A 326 -7.94 5.00 13.84
C ARG A 326 -7.76 5.12 12.33
N CYS A 327 -6.61 5.58 11.85
CA CYS A 327 -6.24 5.48 10.45
C CYS A 327 -5.80 4.06 10.07
N THR A 328 -6.57 3.04 10.46
CA THR A 328 -6.23 1.61 10.34
C THR A 328 -6.77 0.96 9.07
N LEU A 329 -7.59 1.67 8.29
CA LEU A 329 -8.43 1.12 7.21
C LEU A 329 -9.60 0.25 7.68
N PHE A 330 -9.80 0.07 8.99
CA PHE A 330 -10.87 -0.76 9.55
C PHE A 330 -11.71 -0.04 10.61
N ASP A 331 -11.18 1.03 11.21
CA ASP A 331 -11.89 1.88 12.16
C ASP A 331 -12.56 3.06 11.44
N VAL A 332 -13.80 3.37 11.81
CA VAL A 332 -14.52 4.54 11.29
C VAL A 332 -14.06 5.79 12.04
N ASN A 333 -13.50 6.77 11.34
CA ASN A 333 -13.03 8.04 11.92
C ASN A 333 -13.70 9.30 11.32
N TYR A 334 -14.79 9.12 10.57
CA TYR A 334 -15.59 10.20 9.97
C TYR A 334 -17.10 9.87 9.99
N LYS A 335 -17.92 10.84 9.62
CA LYS A 335 -19.38 10.74 9.51
C LYS A 335 -19.76 10.47 8.04
N PRO A 336 -20.27 9.27 7.70
CA PRO A 336 -20.82 9.00 6.38
C PRO A 336 -22.10 9.82 6.13
N THR A 337 -22.44 10.04 4.85
CA THR A 337 -23.61 10.82 4.42
C THR A 337 -24.87 9.97 4.27
N GLY A 338 -24.73 8.72 3.80
CA GLY A 338 -25.86 7.82 3.52
C GLY A 338 -26.22 6.84 4.64
N MET A 339 -25.51 6.89 5.77
CA MET A 339 -25.76 6.06 6.96
C MET A 339 -25.15 6.70 8.21
N SER A 340 -25.45 6.17 9.38
CA SER A 340 -24.77 6.48 10.64
C SER A 340 -23.44 5.74 10.78
N VAL A 341 -22.59 6.20 11.70
CA VAL A 341 -21.33 5.52 12.05
C VAL A 341 -21.60 4.10 12.56
N GLU A 342 -22.62 3.93 13.40
CA GLU A 342 -22.99 2.63 13.97
C GLU A 342 -23.47 1.64 12.89
N GLU A 343 -24.25 2.11 11.92
CA GLU A 343 -24.65 1.29 10.76
C GLU A 343 -23.44 0.88 9.92
N LEU A 344 -22.49 1.79 9.69
CA LEU A 344 -21.26 1.48 8.94
C LEU A 344 -20.42 0.42 9.67
N GLU A 345 -20.18 0.58 10.97
CA GLU A 345 -19.45 -0.40 11.77
C GLU A 345 -20.15 -1.76 11.84
N THR A 346 -21.47 -1.75 12.05
CA THR A 346 -22.26 -2.98 12.18
C THR A 346 -22.31 -3.74 10.85
N GLY A 347 -22.54 -3.02 9.75
CA GLY A 347 -22.52 -3.60 8.41
C GLY A 347 -21.14 -4.12 8.01
N LEU A 348 -20.06 -3.42 8.39
CA LEU A 348 -18.69 -3.90 8.19
C LEU A 348 -18.48 -5.24 8.91
N ARG A 349 -18.81 -5.33 10.20
CA ARG A 349 -18.70 -6.58 10.97
C ARG A 349 -19.53 -7.71 10.35
N TRP A 350 -20.75 -7.39 9.91
CA TRP A 350 -21.61 -8.35 9.22
C TRP A 350 -20.95 -8.86 7.93
N LEU A 351 -20.47 -7.97 7.06
CA LEU A 351 -19.87 -8.33 5.79
C LEU A 351 -18.58 -9.13 5.98
N PHE A 352 -17.77 -8.78 6.99
CA PHE A 352 -16.60 -9.57 7.37
C PHE A 352 -16.99 -11.00 7.76
N ALA A 353 -18.02 -11.18 8.59
CA ALA A 353 -18.50 -12.51 8.96
C ALA A 353 -19.04 -13.31 7.76
N GLN A 354 -19.72 -12.63 6.83
CA GLN A 354 -20.19 -13.25 5.57
C GLN A 354 -19.04 -13.62 4.63
N THR A 355 -17.97 -12.83 4.59
CA THR A 355 -16.92 -12.99 3.58
C THR A 355 -15.78 -13.91 4.06
N TYR A 356 -15.34 -13.73 5.29
CA TYR A 356 -14.16 -14.39 5.88
C TYR A 356 -14.56 -15.57 6.77
N ASN A 357 -15.30 -16.52 6.21
CA ASN A 357 -15.55 -17.83 6.82
C ASN A 357 -15.10 -18.96 5.90
N GLU A 358 -14.84 -20.13 6.50
CA GLU A 358 -14.30 -21.30 5.81
C GLU A 358 -15.20 -21.78 4.66
N GLU A 359 -16.52 -21.77 4.86
CA GLU A 359 -17.48 -22.20 3.85
C GLU A 359 -17.39 -21.33 2.59
N GLN A 360 -17.42 -20.01 2.75
CA GLN A 360 -17.38 -19.06 1.66
C GLN A 360 -16.01 -19.03 0.98
N PHE A 361 -14.92 -19.15 1.74
CA PHE A 361 -13.59 -19.33 1.16
C PHE A 361 -13.51 -20.60 0.30
N ASN A 362 -13.98 -21.73 0.82
CA ASN A 362 -13.99 -23.00 0.07
C ASN A 362 -14.87 -22.93 -1.17
N LYS A 363 -16.00 -22.21 -1.12
CA LYS A 363 -16.86 -21.94 -2.28
C LYS A 363 -16.11 -21.12 -3.34
N ARG A 364 -15.52 -19.98 -2.98
CA ARG A 364 -14.71 -19.15 -3.89
C ARG A 364 -13.55 -19.93 -4.50
N LYS A 365 -12.86 -20.75 -3.68
CA LYS A 365 -11.78 -21.64 -4.14
C LYS A 365 -12.23 -22.65 -5.17
N ARG A 366 -13.39 -23.32 -4.97
CA ARG A 366 -13.95 -24.25 -5.97
C ARG A 366 -14.27 -23.53 -7.27
N ASN A 367 -14.95 -22.39 -7.20
CA ASN A 367 -15.30 -21.58 -8.37
C ASN A 367 -14.05 -21.15 -9.15
N TYR A 368 -13.01 -20.67 -8.45
CA TYR A 368 -11.73 -20.31 -9.08
C TYR A 368 -11.09 -21.50 -9.81
N ILE A 369 -11.06 -22.68 -9.18
CA ILE A 369 -10.54 -23.90 -9.81
C ILE A 369 -11.34 -24.26 -11.06
N GLU A 370 -12.67 -24.10 -11.05
CA GLU A 370 -13.53 -24.34 -12.21
C GLU A 370 -13.27 -23.35 -13.34
N ILE A 371 -13.12 -22.06 -13.04
CA ILE A 371 -12.76 -21.00 -14.00
C ILE A 371 -11.45 -21.33 -14.71
N VAL A 372 -10.42 -21.69 -13.94
CA VAL A 372 -9.11 -22.07 -14.50
C VAL A 372 -9.21 -23.33 -15.35
N LYS A 373 -9.92 -24.36 -14.89
CA LYS A 373 -10.08 -25.63 -15.62
C LYS A 373 -10.88 -25.50 -16.90
N ALA A 374 -11.85 -24.59 -16.98
CA ALA A 374 -12.66 -24.41 -18.18
C ALA A 374 -11.86 -23.83 -19.37
N ARG A 375 -10.63 -23.37 -19.12
CA ARG A 375 -9.80 -22.60 -20.07
C ARG A 375 -8.45 -23.26 -20.36
N LEU A 376 -8.12 -24.35 -19.65
CA LEU A 376 -7.08 -25.33 -19.99
C LEU A 376 -7.67 -26.39 -20.93
#